data_AF-A0A356CSP7-F1
#
_entry.id   AF-A0A356CSP7-F1
#
_cell.length_a   1.000
_cell.length_b   1.000
_cell.length_c   1.000
_cell.angle_alpha   90.00
_cell.angle_beta   90.00
_cell.angle_gamma   90.00
#
_symmetry.space_group_name_H-M   'P 1'
#
loop_
_entity.id
_entity.type
_entity.pdbx_description
1 polymer ?
#
loop_
_entity_poly.entity_id
_entity_poly.type
_entity_poly.pdbx_seq_one_letter_code
_entity_poly.pdbx_strand_id
1 'polypeptide(L)'
;MTRTLELAKNLIARKSNTPDDAGCQDLLISLLEPLGFKCEKIKVGDVDNLYARRGNEAPFFVFAGHTDVVPSGPVDQWISPPFEPTIKNDKLYGRGAADMKTSIAAFIVSIEEFLKETKDFKGSIGLIITSDEEGVAVDGTVKVVELLKERNEKIDFCVVGEPTSHVKFGDMIKNGRRGSLSAKLTVKGIQGHIAYPHLVKNPIHMVAPAITDLVNMTWDEGNEYFPKTSWQISNIKGGTGATNVVPGEVDILFNFRYSTASTAENLK
;
A
#
# COMPACT_ATOMS: atom_id res chain seq x y z
N MET A 1 -29.87 7.23 -5.61
CA MET A 1 -28.49 6.90 -5.18
C MET A 1 -27.59 7.20 -6.38
N THR A 2 -26.38 7.74 -6.21
CA THR A 2 -25.52 8.06 -7.37
C THR A 2 -24.92 6.77 -7.95
N ARG A 3 -24.60 6.75 -9.24
CA ARG A 3 -23.96 5.61 -9.91
C ARG A 3 -22.64 5.21 -9.23
N THR A 4 -21.84 6.20 -8.83
CA THR A 4 -20.58 5.98 -8.08
C THR A 4 -20.82 5.28 -6.75
N LEU A 5 -21.83 5.71 -5.99
CA LEU A 5 -22.15 5.11 -4.70
C LEU A 5 -22.64 3.67 -4.87
N GLU A 6 -23.48 3.39 -5.87
CA GLU A 6 -23.94 2.02 -6.16
C GLU A 6 -22.77 1.09 -6.51
N LEU A 7 -21.85 1.53 -7.37
CA LEU A 7 -20.68 0.75 -7.74
C LEU A 7 -19.72 0.56 -6.56
N ALA A 8 -19.49 1.60 -5.75
CA ALA A 8 -18.68 1.50 -4.53
C ALA A 8 -19.26 0.48 -3.55
N LYS A 9 -20.57 0.51 -3.28
CA LYS A 9 -21.24 -0.49 -2.45
C LYS A 9 -21.06 -1.90 -3.02
N ASN A 10 -21.22 -2.06 -4.33
CA ASN A 10 -21.05 -3.36 -4.99
C ASN A 10 -19.63 -3.90 -4.73
N LEU A 11 -18.59 -3.09 -4.98
CA LEU A 11 -17.20 -3.46 -4.72
C LEU A 11 -16.95 -3.78 -3.24
N ILE A 12 -17.44 -2.96 -2.31
CA ILE A 12 -17.26 -3.15 -0.85
C ILE A 12 -17.89 -4.46 -0.37
N ALA A 13 -19.02 -4.88 -0.97
CA ALA A 13 -19.68 -6.12 -0.60
C ALA A 13 -18.87 -7.38 -0.93
N ARG A 14 -17.83 -7.28 -1.76
CA ARG A 14 -16.90 -8.37 -2.05
C ARG A 14 -15.82 -8.43 -0.97
N LYS A 15 -15.68 -9.60 -0.33
CA LYS A 15 -14.66 -9.87 0.68
C LYS A 15 -13.30 -10.18 0.04
N SER A 16 -12.73 -9.19 -0.64
CA SER A 16 -11.44 -9.26 -1.33
C SER A 16 -10.26 -9.05 -0.37
N ASN A 17 -10.10 -9.95 0.61
CA ASN A 17 -8.94 -9.88 1.50
C ASN A 17 -7.68 -10.25 0.73
N THR A 18 -6.61 -9.45 0.86
CA THR A 18 -5.34 -9.68 0.15
C THR A 18 -4.87 -11.14 0.24
N PRO A 19 -4.55 -11.83 -0.87
CA PRO A 19 -4.50 -11.34 -2.26
C PRO A 19 -5.78 -11.61 -3.10
N ASP A 20 -6.88 -12.07 -2.50
CA ASP A 20 -8.09 -12.47 -3.22
C ASP A 20 -8.83 -11.25 -3.81
N ASP A 21 -9.09 -11.26 -5.11
CA ASP A 21 -9.87 -10.22 -5.80
C ASP A 21 -11.38 -10.32 -5.52
N ALA A 22 -11.88 -11.52 -5.15
CA ALA A 22 -13.30 -11.80 -4.93
C ALA A 22 -14.24 -11.34 -6.07
N GLY A 23 -13.76 -11.36 -7.32
CA GLY A 23 -14.52 -11.00 -8.52
C GLY A 23 -14.73 -9.48 -8.70
N CYS A 24 -13.91 -8.64 -8.06
CA CYS A 24 -13.93 -7.20 -8.30
C CYS A 24 -13.47 -6.87 -9.71
N GLN A 25 -12.35 -7.43 -10.18
CA GLN A 25 -11.80 -7.15 -11.51
C GLN A 25 -12.72 -7.66 -12.63
N ASP A 26 -13.42 -8.78 -12.45
CA ASP A 26 -14.44 -9.25 -13.41
C ASP A 26 -15.58 -8.24 -13.57
N LEU A 27 -16.03 -7.64 -12.46
CA LEU A 27 -17.00 -6.55 -12.51
C LEU A 27 -16.43 -5.36 -13.30
N LEU A 28 -15.19 -4.95 -13.04
CA LEU A 28 -14.57 -3.81 -13.75
C LEU A 28 -14.46 -4.09 -15.25
N ILE A 29 -14.03 -5.28 -15.65
CA ILE A 29 -13.95 -5.70 -17.06
C ILE A 29 -15.33 -5.58 -17.73
N SER A 30 -16.38 -6.10 -17.08
CA SER A 30 -17.74 -6.05 -17.62
C SER A 30 -18.27 -4.62 -17.85
N LEU A 31 -17.72 -3.63 -17.12
CA LEU A 31 -18.07 -2.22 -17.26
C LEU A 31 -17.19 -1.52 -18.31
N LEU A 32 -15.94 -1.94 -18.47
CA LEU A 32 -14.94 -1.30 -19.33
C LEU A 32 -15.01 -1.79 -20.79
N GLU A 33 -15.24 -3.08 -21.02
CA GLU A 33 -15.30 -3.65 -22.38
C GLU A 33 -16.38 -2.99 -23.27
N PRO A 34 -17.62 -2.71 -22.80
CA PRO A 34 -18.61 -1.99 -23.60
C PRO A 34 -18.20 -0.56 -23.94
N LEU A 35 -17.29 0.04 -23.17
CA LEU A 35 -16.70 1.35 -23.44
C LEU A 35 -15.51 1.26 -24.42
N GLY A 36 -15.23 0.07 -24.96
CA GLY A 36 -14.18 -0.20 -25.94
C GLY A 36 -12.77 -0.24 -25.33
N PHE A 37 -12.64 -0.57 -24.06
CA PHE A 37 -11.36 -0.94 -23.47
C PHE A 37 -10.99 -2.37 -23.89
N LYS A 38 -9.72 -2.57 -24.22
CA LYS A 38 -9.12 -3.90 -24.25
C LYS A 38 -8.67 -4.22 -22.83
N CYS A 39 -9.26 -5.25 -22.24
CA CYS A 39 -8.93 -5.69 -20.89
C CYS A 39 -8.05 -6.95 -20.94
N GLU A 40 -6.94 -6.93 -20.22
CA GLU A 40 -6.01 -8.04 -20.08
C GLU A 40 -5.91 -8.39 -18.59
N LYS A 41 -6.32 -9.62 -18.25
CA LYS A 41 -6.07 -10.20 -16.93
C LYS A 41 -4.67 -10.80 -16.89
N ILE A 42 -3.87 -10.38 -15.92
CA ILE A 42 -2.49 -10.80 -15.72
C ILE A 42 -2.41 -11.43 -14.33
N LYS A 43 -2.39 -12.76 -14.27
CA LYS A 43 -2.26 -13.50 -13.01
C LYS A 43 -0.79 -13.85 -12.77
N VAL A 44 -0.26 -13.50 -11.60
CA VAL A 44 1.10 -13.86 -11.18
C VAL A 44 1.02 -14.42 -9.76
N GLY A 45 1.44 -15.69 -9.60
CA GLY A 45 1.19 -16.41 -8.35
C GLY A 45 -0.32 -16.45 -8.04
N ASP A 46 -0.66 -16.05 -6.81
CA ASP A 46 -2.04 -15.96 -6.33
C ASP A 46 -2.68 -14.57 -6.58
N VAL A 47 -1.93 -13.61 -7.14
CA VAL A 47 -2.38 -12.23 -7.36
C VAL A 47 -2.99 -12.07 -8.74
N ASP A 48 -4.19 -11.48 -8.79
CA ASP A 48 -4.86 -11.10 -10.01
C ASP A 48 -4.59 -9.62 -10.31
N ASN A 49 -4.16 -9.30 -11.52
CA ASN A 49 -4.00 -7.94 -12.00
C ASN A 49 -4.87 -7.71 -13.24
N LEU A 50 -5.37 -6.49 -13.40
CA LEU A 50 -6.08 -6.01 -14.57
C LEU A 50 -5.32 -4.85 -15.19
N TYR A 51 -4.91 -5.03 -16.45
CA TYR A 51 -4.52 -3.94 -17.33
C TYR A 51 -5.62 -3.69 -18.35
N ALA A 52 -6.22 -2.51 -18.34
CA ALA A 52 -7.22 -2.12 -19.33
C ALA A 52 -6.78 -0.88 -20.08
N ARG A 53 -6.94 -0.86 -21.40
CA ARG A 53 -6.58 0.30 -22.23
C ARG A 53 -7.60 0.57 -23.34
N ARG A 54 -8.00 1.82 -23.48
CA ARG A 54 -8.75 2.37 -24.61
C ARG A 54 -7.87 3.37 -25.36
N GLY A 55 -7.79 3.23 -26.68
CA GLY A 55 -6.88 4.02 -27.52
C GLY A 55 -5.46 3.45 -27.57
N ASN A 56 -4.66 3.94 -28.50
CA ASN A 56 -3.29 3.50 -28.74
C ASN A 56 -2.31 4.68 -28.96
N GLU A 57 -2.74 5.91 -28.73
CA GLU A 57 -1.98 7.14 -28.94
C GLU A 57 -1.66 7.84 -27.61
N ALA A 58 -0.65 8.72 -27.63
CA ALA A 58 -0.35 9.64 -26.54
C ALA A 58 -1.28 10.87 -26.59
N PRO A 59 -1.56 11.54 -25.45
CA PRO A 59 -1.10 11.18 -24.11
C PRO A 59 -1.81 9.93 -23.57
N PHE A 60 -1.07 9.05 -22.91
CA PHE A 60 -1.62 7.91 -22.19
C PHE A 60 -1.82 8.24 -20.72
N PHE A 61 -3.09 8.41 -20.33
CA PHE A 61 -3.50 8.66 -18.95
C PHE A 61 -3.97 7.37 -18.30
N VAL A 62 -3.46 7.04 -17.12
CA VAL A 62 -3.78 5.81 -16.38
C VAL A 62 -4.35 6.12 -15.00
N PHE A 63 -5.44 5.46 -14.64
CA PHE A 63 -5.87 5.32 -13.26
C PHE A 63 -5.26 4.06 -12.65
N ALA A 64 -4.65 4.16 -11.48
CA ALA A 64 -4.10 3.02 -10.75
C ALA A 64 -4.79 2.83 -9.41
N GLY A 65 -4.96 1.58 -8.99
CA GLY A 65 -5.55 1.25 -7.70
C GLY A 65 -5.52 -0.23 -7.37
N HIS A 66 -6.19 -0.61 -6.30
CA HIS A 66 -6.20 -1.99 -5.83
C HIS A 66 -7.58 -2.43 -5.32
N THR A 67 -7.94 -3.68 -5.57
CA THR A 67 -9.23 -4.27 -5.19
C THR A 67 -9.20 -4.95 -3.84
N ASP A 68 -8.02 -5.36 -3.39
CA ASP A 68 -7.84 -6.00 -2.10
C ASP A 68 -8.01 -5.03 -0.95
N VAL A 69 -8.28 -5.59 0.22
CA VAL A 69 -8.46 -4.84 1.47
C VAL A 69 -7.84 -5.60 2.63
N VAL A 70 -7.29 -4.86 3.60
CA VAL A 70 -6.79 -5.46 4.84
C VAL A 70 -7.88 -6.21 5.63
N PRO A 71 -7.48 -7.18 6.49
CA PRO A 71 -8.40 -7.84 7.43
C PRO A 71 -9.31 -6.87 8.19
N SER A 72 -10.56 -7.29 8.41
CA SER A 72 -11.53 -6.49 9.16
C SER A 72 -11.22 -6.44 10.66
N GLY A 73 -10.42 -7.39 11.17
CA GLY A 73 -10.38 -7.69 12.60
C GLY A 73 -11.70 -8.32 13.08
N PRO A 74 -11.93 -8.32 14.41
CA PRO A 74 -13.14 -8.90 15.01
C PRO A 74 -14.40 -8.18 14.51
N VAL A 75 -15.30 -8.94 13.87
CA VAL A 75 -16.51 -8.40 13.21
C VAL A 75 -17.50 -7.80 14.21
N ASP A 76 -17.54 -8.33 15.42
CA ASP A 76 -18.37 -7.88 16.53
C ASP A 76 -18.00 -6.49 17.07
N GLN A 77 -16.80 -5.99 16.74
CA GLN A 77 -16.38 -4.62 17.07
C GLN A 77 -16.83 -3.57 16.04
N TRP A 78 -17.44 -4.00 14.93
CA TRP A 78 -17.93 -3.07 13.91
C TRP A 78 -19.37 -2.62 14.21
N ILE A 79 -19.67 -1.35 13.90
CA ILE A 79 -21.03 -0.78 14.03
C ILE A 79 -22.00 -1.38 13.00
N SER A 80 -21.47 -1.84 11.86
CA SER A 80 -22.16 -2.58 10.80
C SER A 80 -21.18 -3.58 10.18
N PRO A 81 -21.61 -4.76 9.69
CA PRO A 81 -20.68 -5.74 9.16
C PRO A 81 -19.76 -5.15 8.07
N PRO A 82 -18.46 -5.48 8.07
CA PRO A 82 -17.45 -4.79 7.25
C PRO A 82 -17.68 -4.93 5.74
N PHE A 83 -18.35 -6.00 5.30
CA PHE A 83 -18.67 -6.26 3.90
C PHE A 83 -20.17 -6.12 3.60
N GLU A 84 -20.92 -5.46 4.49
CA GLU A 84 -22.30 -5.03 4.25
C GLU A 84 -22.34 -3.49 4.18
N PRO A 85 -22.12 -2.91 2.99
CA PRO A 85 -21.94 -1.48 2.83
C PRO A 85 -23.18 -0.71 3.31
N THR A 86 -23.00 0.04 4.39
CA THR A 86 -24.10 0.67 5.13
C THR A 86 -23.95 2.18 5.14
N ILE A 87 -25.02 2.92 4.82
CA ILE A 87 -25.02 4.38 4.92
C ILE A 87 -25.60 4.75 6.29
N LYS A 88 -24.84 5.52 7.07
CA LYS A 88 -25.27 6.03 8.37
C LYS A 88 -24.69 7.42 8.58
N ASN A 89 -25.52 8.40 8.98
CA ASN A 89 -25.09 9.79 9.20
C ASN A 89 -24.27 10.34 8.01
N ASP A 90 -24.79 10.17 6.80
CA ASP A 90 -24.20 10.61 5.52
C ASP A 90 -22.79 10.07 5.22
N LYS A 91 -22.39 8.97 5.87
CA LYS A 91 -21.15 8.25 5.62
C LYS A 91 -21.43 6.84 5.15
N LEU A 92 -20.66 6.38 4.18
CA LEU A 92 -20.62 4.99 3.74
C LEU A 92 -19.63 4.21 4.62
N TYR A 93 -20.13 3.22 5.35
CA TYR A 93 -19.33 2.31 6.16
C TYR A 93 -19.13 0.99 5.42
N GLY A 94 -17.90 0.49 5.50
CA GLY A 94 -17.48 -0.80 4.98
C GLY A 94 -15.96 -0.85 4.82
N ARG A 95 -15.37 -2.04 4.94
CA ARG A 95 -13.96 -2.25 4.64
C ARG A 95 -13.73 -1.98 3.15
N GLY A 96 -12.80 -1.09 2.85
CA GLY A 96 -12.54 -0.62 1.49
C GLY A 96 -13.32 0.63 1.07
N ALA A 97 -14.19 1.16 1.93
CA ALA A 97 -14.99 2.35 1.59
C ALA A 97 -14.12 3.60 1.36
N ALA A 98 -13.07 3.81 2.15
CA ALA A 98 -12.10 4.86 1.89
C ALA A 98 -10.93 4.37 1.04
N ASP A 99 -10.51 3.13 1.25
CA ASP A 99 -9.23 2.60 0.80
C ASP A 99 -9.37 1.26 0.06
N MET A 100 -9.50 1.23 -1.27
CA MET A 100 -9.73 2.41 -2.13
C MET A 100 -10.89 2.19 -3.12
N LYS A 101 -11.84 1.31 -2.78
CA LYS A 101 -12.93 0.88 -3.68
C LYS A 101 -13.85 2.01 -4.12
N THR A 102 -14.05 3.04 -3.29
CA THR A 102 -14.81 4.24 -3.71
C THR A 102 -14.09 5.03 -4.79
N SER A 103 -12.76 5.13 -4.73
CA SER A 103 -11.96 5.76 -5.78
C SER A 103 -12.03 4.98 -7.09
N ILE A 104 -11.94 3.64 -7.03
CA ILE A 104 -12.13 2.78 -8.21
C ILE A 104 -13.51 3.01 -8.84
N ALA A 105 -14.57 3.05 -8.02
CA ALA A 105 -15.91 3.35 -8.50
C ALA A 105 -15.97 4.73 -9.17
N ALA A 106 -15.32 5.74 -8.59
CA ALA A 106 -15.27 7.09 -9.14
C ALA A 106 -14.47 7.15 -10.46
N PHE A 107 -13.42 6.34 -10.63
CA PHE A 107 -12.68 6.22 -11.89
C PHE A 107 -13.56 5.66 -13.00
N ILE A 108 -14.27 4.56 -12.75
CA ILE A 108 -15.15 3.96 -13.76
C ILE A 108 -16.25 4.95 -14.18
N VAL A 109 -16.91 5.60 -13.22
CA VAL A 109 -17.99 6.54 -13.53
C VAL A 109 -17.47 7.79 -14.24
N SER A 110 -16.30 8.31 -13.87
CA SER A 110 -15.72 9.46 -14.57
C SER A 110 -15.36 9.12 -16.02
N ILE A 111 -14.88 7.90 -16.29
CA ILE A 111 -14.65 7.42 -17.66
C ILE A 111 -15.98 7.28 -18.42
N GLU A 112 -17.01 6.68 -17.81
CA GLU A 112 -18.34 6.56 -18.41
C GLU A 112 -18.91 7.93 -18.81
N GLU A 113 -18.80 8.93 -17.92
CA GLU A 113 -19.29 10.29 -18.15
C GLU A 113 -18.45 11.05 -19.19
N PHE A 114 -17.12 10.99 -19.06
CA PHE A 114 -16.19 11.63 -19.99
C PHE A 114 -16.40 11.16 -21.43
N LEU A 115 -16.56 9.85 -21.65
CA LEU A 115 -16.77 9.28 -22.98
C LEU A 115 -18.16 9.58 -23.56
N LYS A 116 -19.17 9.86 -22.73
CA LYS A 116 -20.48 10.31 -23.19
C LYS A 116 -20.45 11.75 -23.68
N GLU A 117 -19.72 12.61 -22.97
CA GLU A 117 -19.62 14.05 -23.27
C GLU A 117 -18.60 14.36 -24.36
N THR A 118 -17.50 13.62 -24.41
CA THR A 118 -16.37 13.88 -25.31
C THR A 118 -16.32 12.85 -26.44
N LYS A 119 -16.95 13.20 -27.57
CA LYS A 119 -16.79 12.46 -28.83
C LYS A 119 -15.47 12.90 -29.46
N ASP A 120 -14.62 11.95 -29.83
CA ASP A 120 -13.30 12.18 -30.48
C ASP A 120 -12.14 12.64 -29.58
N PHE A 121 -12.10 12.19 -28.31
CA PHE A 121 -10.91 12.38 -27.48
C PHE A 121 -9.66 11.80 -28.16
N LYS A 122 -8.54 12.53 -28.10
CA LYS A 122 -7.23 12.09 -28.58
C LYS A 122 -6.39 11.55 -27.43
N GLY A 123 -5.63 10.49 -27.69
CA GLY A 123 -4.81 9.82 -26.69
C GLY A 123 -5.38 8.47 -26.24
N SER A 124 -4.97 8.04 -25.04
CA SER A 124 -5.38 6.78 -24.45
C SER A 124 -5.79 6.95 -22.99
N ILE A 125 -6.76 6.16 -22.55
CA ILE A 125 -7.14 6.03 -21.13
C ILE A 125 -6.89 4.59 -20.71
N GLY A 126 -6.31 4.38 -19.54
CA GLY A 126 -6.05 3.05 -19.02
C GLY A 126 -6.33 2.89 -17.54
N LEU A 127 -6.41 1.64 -17.11
CA LEU A 127 -6.48 1.25 -15.72
C LEU A 127 -5.42 0.17 -15.43
N ILE A 128 -4.74 0.29 -14.30
CA ILE A 128 -3.90 -0.76 -13.73
C ILE A 128 -4.44 -1.04 -12.32
N ILE A 129 -5.02 -2.22 -12.14
CA ILE A 129 -5.67 -2.61 -10.89
C ILE A 129 -5.05 -3.93 -10.39
N THR A 130 -4.57 -3.97 -9.15
CA THR A 130 -4.00 -5.17 -8.51
C THR A 130 -4.91 -5.72 -7.42
N SER A 131 -4.83 -7.01 -7.10
CA SER A 131 -5.43 -7.61 -5.91
C SER A 131 -4.42 -7.84 -4.77
N ASP A 132 -3.22 -7.27 -4.86
CA ASP A 132 -2.23 -7.24 -3.77
C ASP A 132 -1.43 -5.93 -3.82
N GLU A 133 -1.92 -4.91 -3.11
CA GLU A 133 -1.16 -3.71 -2.74
C GLU A 133 -0.80 -3.74 -1.25
N GLU A 134 -1.75 -4.19 -0.42
CA GLU A 134 -1.65 -4.12 1.04
C GLU A 134 -0.77 -5.25 1.64
N GLY A 135 -0.46 -6.27 0.85
CA GLY A 135 0.30 -7.44 1.26
C GLY A 135 1.80 -7.30 0.98
N VAL A 136 2.37 -8.33 0.34
CA VAL A 136 3.80 -8.33 -0.03
C VAL A 136 4.02 -7.54 -1.31
N ALA A 137 3.00 -7.42 -2.17
CA ALA A 137 2.95 -6.60 -3.38
C ALA A 137 4.10 -6.87 -4.38
N VAL A 138 4.69 -8.07 -4.34
CA VAL A 138 5.77 -8.49 -5.26
C VAL A 138 5.24 -9.03 -6.59
N ASP A 139 4.00 -9.50 -6.61
CA ASP A 139 3.34 -10.09 -7.78
C ASP A 139 2.20 -9.23 -8.34
N GLY A 140 1.95 -8.07 -7.72
CA GLY A 140 0.93 -7.11 -8.11
C GLY A 140 1.37 -6.13 -9.20
N THR A 141 1.06 -4.84 -8.99
CA THR A 141 1.33 -3.72 -9.92
C THR A 141 2.76 -3.71 -10.48
N VAL A 142 3.77 -4.13 -9.71
CA VAL A 142 5.17 -4.21 -10.18
C VAL A 142 5.32 -5.09 -11.42
N LYS A 143 4.62 -6.24 -11.47
CA LYS A 143 4.65 -7.18 -12.61
C LYS A 143 3.98 -6.61 -13.84
N VAL A 144 2.88 -5.88 -13.66
CA VAL A 144 2.21 -5.17 -14.76
C VAL A 144 3.13 -4.09 -15.32
N VAL A 145 3.79 -3.31 -14.47
CA VAL A 145 4.73 -2.27 -14.92
C VAL A 145 5.95 -2.85 -15.64
N GLU A 146 6.49 -3.98 -15.17
CA GLU A 146 7.55 -4.73 -15.86
C GLU A 146 7.10 -5.14 -17.27
N LEU A 147 5.91 -5.75 -17.39
CA LEU A 147 5.34 -6.15 -18.68
C LEU A 147 5.14 -4.96 -19.64
N LEU A 148 4.63 -3.83 -19.15
CA LEU A 148 4.46 -2.63 -19.98
C LEU A 148 5.80 -2.05 -20.45
N LYS A 149 6.85 -2.11 -19.62
CA LYS A 149 8.21 -1.74 -20.03
C LYS A 149 8.73 -2.66 -21.12
N GLU A 150 8.55 -3.97 -20.99
CA GLU A 150 8.96 -4.94 -22.03
C GLU A 150 8.26 -4.68 -23.37
N ARG A 151 7.00 -4.23 -23.32
CA ARG A 151 6.20 -3.86 -24.50
C ARG A 151 6.48 -2.45 -25.02
N ASN A 152 7.38 -1.69 -24.38
CA ASN A 152 7.61 -0.27 -24.67
C ASN A 152 6.33 0.60 -24.60
N GLU A 153 5.38 0.23 -23.73
CA GLU A 153 4.18 1.02 -23.49
C GLU A 153 4.45 2.11 -22.45
N LYS A 154 4.59 3.36 -22.93
CA LYS A 154 4.86 4.52 -22.08
C LYS A 154 3.56 5.13 -21.55
N ILE A 155 3.48 5.29 -20.23
CA ILE A 155 2.42 6.06 -19.54
C ILE A 155 2.89 7.50 -19.39
N ASP A 156 2.07 8.47 -19.79
CA ASP A 156 2.39 9.90 -19.68
C ASP A 156 1.89 10.49 -18.35
N PHE A 157 0.72 10.04 -17.89
CA PHE A 157 0.11 10.50 -16.64
C PHE A 157 -0.48 9.32 -15.86
N CYS A 158 -0.31 9.33 -14.54
CA CYS A 158 -0.91 8.32 -13.66
C CYS A 158 -1.56 8.99 -12.45
N VAL A 159 -2.81 8.65 -12.17
CA VAL A 159 -3.50 9.01 -10.93
C VAL A 159 -3.73 7.73 -10.12
N VAL A 160 -3.07 7.64 -8.97
CA VAL A 160 -3.32 6.56 -8.00
C VAL A 160 -4.45 7.01 -7.08
N GLY A 161 -5.50 6.21 -6.96
CA GLY A 161 -6.73 6.56 -6.24
C GLY A 161 -6.70 6.40 -4.72
N GLU A 162 -5.52 6.32 -4.13
CA GLU A 162 -5.34 6.27 -2.68
C GLU A 162 -6.04 7.43 -1.97
N PRO A 163 -6.56 7.24 -0.74
CA PRO A 163 -7.14 8.32 0.03
C PRO A 163 -6.05 9.33 0.46
N THR A 164 -6.01 10.48 -0.21
CA THR A 164 -4.97 11.51 0.04
C THR A 164 -5.42 12.65 0.96
N SER A 165 -6.72 12.91 1.05
CA SER A 165 -7.28 14.06 1.75
C SER A 165 -7.08 13.94 3.26
N HIS A 166 -6.82 15.06 3.94
CA HIS A 166 -6.57 15.09 5.38
C HIS A 166 -7.83 15.46 6.19
N VAL A 167 -8.46 16.58 5.86
CA VAL A 167 -9.65 17.11 6.56
C VAL A 167 -10.88 17.11 5.65
N LYS A 168 -10.72 17.57 4.41
CA LYS A 168 -11.80 17.72 3.43
C LYS A 168 -11.35 17.16 2.09
N PHE A 169 -12.30 16.59 1.34
CA PHE A 169 -12.02 16.08 0.01
C PHE A 169 -11.33 17.13 -0.87
N GLY A 170 -10.19 16.76 -1.45
CA GLY A 170 -9.42 17.60 -2.37
C GLY A 170 -8.45 18.57 -1.69
N ASP A 171 -8.32 18.57 -0.36
CA ASP A 171 -7.37 19.45 0.35
C ASP A 171 -5.90 19.04 0.19
N MET A 172 -5.65 17.84 -0.31
CA MET A 172 -4.31 17.27 -0.44
C MET A 172 -4.25 16.27 -1.58
N ILE A 173 -3.20 16.38 -2.38
CA ILE A 173 -2.76 15.38 -3.36
C ILE A 173 -1.35 14.91 -3.00
N LYS A 174 -0.95 13.72 -3.45
CA LYS A 174 0.41 13.21 -3.28
C LYS A 174 1.10 13.21 -4.63
N ASN A 175 2.14 14.03 -4.77
CA ASN A 175 3.03 14.03 -5.94
C ASN A 175 4.28 13.12 -5.74
N GLY A 176 4.38 12.47 -4.58
CA GLY A 176 5.47 11.56 -4.24
C GLY A 176 5.22 10.86 -2.90
N ARG A 177 5.99 9.79 -2.65
CA ARG A 177 5.98 9.03 -1.38
C ARG A 177 7.42 8.72 -0.97
N ARG A 178 7.63 8.60 0.35
CA ARG A 178 8.89 8.11 0.92
C ARG A 178 9.06 6.63 0.58
N GLY A 179 10.30 6.18 0.44
CA GLY A 179 10.61 4.76 0.42
C GLY A 179 10.39 4.11 1.79
N SER A 180 10.37 2.78 1.83
CA SER A 180 10.30 1.98 3.06
C SER A 180 11.43 0.96 3.06
N LEU A 181 12.29 0.98 4.08
CA LEU A 181 13.36 -0.01 4.26
C LEU A 181 13.24 -0.61 5.67
N SER A 182 12.84 -1.87 5.74
CA SER A 182 12.75 -2.61 7.01
C SER A 182 13.97 -3.52 7.18
N ALA A 183 14.46 -3.65 8.41
CA ALA A 183 15.55 -4.54 8.73
C ALA A 183 15.36 -5.23 10.09
N LYS A 184 15.94 -6.42 10.21
CA LYS A 184 16.07 -7.18 11.45
C LYS A 184 17.55 -7.21 11.85
N LEU A 185 17.84 -6.69 13.04
CA LEU A 185 19.14 -6.77 13.68
C LEU A 185 19.09 -7.77 14.84
N THR A 186 19.95 -8.78 14.82
CA THR A 186 20.15 -9.70 15.95
C THR A 186 21.51 -9.44 16.57
N VAL A 187 21.54 -8.87 17.78
CA VAL A 187 22.78 -8.65 18.52
C VAL A 187 23.07 -9.85 19.38
N LYS A 188 24.26 -10.43 19.23
CA LYS A 188 24.71 -11.62 19.96
C LYS A 188 25.50 -11.24 21.21
N GLY A 189 25.22 -11.94 22.30
CA GLY A 189 25.89 -11.84 23.59
C GLY A 189 26.31 -13.21 24.10
N ILE A 190 26.47 -13.34 25.41
CA ILE A 190 26.77 -14.60 26.10
C ILE A 190 25.80 -14.71 27.27
N GLN A 191 24.93 -15.72 27.23
CA GLN A 191 23.92 -15.96 28.26
C GLN A 191 24.54 -16.49 29.54
N GLY A 192 23.97 -16.12 30.70
CA GLY A 192 24.34 -16.70 31.98
C GLY A 192 23.59 -16.08 33.16
N HIS A 193 23.92 -16.53 34.37
CA HIS A 193 23.26 -16.06 35.58
C HIS A 193 23.68 -14.61 35.91
N ILE A 194 22.70 -13.74 36.18
CA ILE A 194 22.91 -12.29 36.35
C ILE A 194 23.89 -11.92 37.48
N ALA A 195 24.01 -12.78 38.50
CA ALA A 195 24.94 -12.59 39.62
C ALA A 195 26.43 -12.79 39.25
N TYR A 196 26.74 -13.32 38.07
CA TYR A 196 28.12 -13.50 37.60
C TYR A 196 28.37 -12.67 36.33
N PRO A 197 28.30 -11.33 36.41
CA PRO A 197 28.34 -10.45 35.23
C PRO A 197 29.65 -10.55 34.42
N HIS A 198 30.73 -11.02 35.04
CA HIS A 198 32.03 -11.22 34.39
C HIS A 198 32.08 -12.46 33.46
N LEU A 199 31.09 -13.35 33.54
CA LEU A 199 30.99 -14.55 32.69
C LEU A 199 30.01 -14.38 31.52
N VAL A 200 29.33 -13.23 31.44
CA VAL A 200 28.28 -12.96 30.45
C VAL A 200 28.63 -11.74 29.60
N LYS A 201 27.96 -11.62 28.46
CA LYS A 201 27.96 -10.40 27.63
C LYS A 201 26.52 -10.05 27.36
N ASN A 202 25.99 -9.04 28.04
CA ASN A 202 24.59 -8.66 27.89
C ASN A 202 24.39 -7.89 26.57
N PRO A 203 23.71 -8.48 25.56
CA PRO A 203 23.56 -7.86 24.25
C PRO A 203 22.65 -6.62 24.30
N ILE A 204 21.74 -6.53 25.28
CA ILE A 204 20.89 -5.35 25.49
C ILE A 204 21.74 -4.16 25.95
N HIS A 205 22.70 -4.38 26.85
CA HIS A 205 23.60 -3.32 27.28
C HIS A 205 24.57 -2.91 26.16
N MET A 206 25.05 -3.88 25.38
CA MET A 206 25.98 -3.63 24.27
C MET A 206 25.34 -2.79 23.16
N VAL A 207 24.07 -3.01 22.84
CA VAL A 207 23.38 -2.29 21.76
C VAL A 207 22.81 -0.93 22.18
N ALA A 208 22.63 -0.70 23.48
CA ALA A 208 21.99 0.52 23.99
C ALA A 208 22.66 1.84 23.53
N PRO A 209 24.01 1.97 23.48
CA PRO A 209 24.66 3.15 22.93
C PRO A 209 24.35 3.34 21.44
N ALA A 210 24.44 2.27 20.64
CA ALA A 210 24.13 2.34 19.21
C ALA A 210 22.67 2.72 18.93
N ILE A 211 21.71 2.21 19.71
CA ILE A 211 20.31 2.64 19.62
C ILE A 211 20.21 4.14 19.93
N THR A 212 20.90 4.61 20.96
CA THR A 212 20.89 6.03 21.34
C THR A 212 21.42 6.91 20.20
N ASP A 213 22.52 6.49 19.57
CA ASP A 213 23.08 7.19 18.41
C ASP A 213 22.07 7.21 17.24
N LEU A 214 21.47 6.06 16.90
CA LEU A 214 20.50 5.94 15.79
C LEU A 214 19.20 6.74 16.02
N VAL A 215 18.69 6.80 17.26
CA VAL A 215 17.51 7.61 17.62
C VAL A 215 17.78 9.10 17.45
N ASN A 216 18.99 9.55 17.77
CA ASN A 216 19.37 10.97 17.70
C ASN A 216 19.98 11.35 16.33
N MET A 217 20.22 10.38 15.46
CA MET A 217 20.80 10.63 14.14
C MET A 217 19.83 11.39 13.26
N THR A 218 20.32 12.46 12.65
CA THR A 218 19.63 13.11 11.54
C THR A 218 20.13 12.49 10.24
N TRP A 219 19.27 11.69 9.60
CA TRP A 219 19.62 10.91 8.41
C TRP A 219 19.74 11.75 7.14
N ASP A 220 18.88 12.77 7.02
CA ASP A 220 18.95 13.82 6.03
C ASP A 220 18.13 15.03 6.51
N GLU A 221 18.21 16.14 5.77
CA GLU A 221 17.42 17.35 6.03
C GLU A 221 16.09 17.39 5.25
N GLY A 222 15.73 16.30 4.56
CA GLY A 222 14.64 16.29 3.60
C GLY A 222 14.91 17.23 2.40
N ASN A 223 13.85 17.73 1.78
CA ASN A 223 13.90 18.73 0.71
C ASN A 223 12.54 19.41 0.52
N GLU A 224 12.36 20.19 -0.56
CA GLU A 224 11.12 20.89 -0.86
C GLU A 224 9.88 19.98 -0.95
N TYR A 225 10.06 18.70 -1.26
CA TYR A 225 8.96 17.73 -1.43
C TYR A 225 8.80 16.79 -0.25
N PHE A 226 9.87 16.52 0.50
CA PHE A 226 9.89 15.48 1.51
C PHE A 226 10.38 15.97 2.88
N PRO A 227 9.73 15.54 3.97
CA PRO A 227 10.30 15.69 5.30
C PRO A 227 11.55 14.81 5.44
N LYS A 228 12.28 15.03 6.53
CA LYS A 228 13.45 14.23 6.91
C LYS A 228 13.15 12.73 6.89
N THR A 229 14.15 11.94 6.49
CA THR A 229 14.13 10.49 6.66
C THR A 229 13.95 10.15 8.14
N SER A 230 13.00 9.25 8.41
CA SER A 230 12.65 8.81 9.75
C SER A 230 13.06 7.37 9.96
N TRP A 231 13.77 7.11 11.06
CA TRP A 231 14.09 5.78 11.54
C TRP A 231 13.31 5.47 12.81
N GLN A 232 12.71 4.28 12.91
CA GLN A 232 11.89 3.87 14.04
C GLN A 232 12.12 2.40 14.38
N ILE A 233 12.35 2.08 15.65
CA ILE A 233 12.27 0.70 16.16
C ILE A 233 10.81 0.32 16.30
N SER A 234 10.40 -0.76 15.64
CA SER A 234 9.05 -1.34 15.73
C SER A 234 8.94 -2.41 16.81
N ASN A 235 9.99 -3.21 17.00
CA ASN A 235 10.03 -4.27 18.01
C ASN A 235 11.45 -4.41 18.58
N ILE A 236 11.54 -4.70 19.88
CA ILE A 236 12.76 -5.11 20.56
C ILE A 236 12.43 -6.29 21.47
N LYS A 237 13.14 -7.42 21.32
CA LYS A 237 12.88 -8.64 22.08
C LYS A 237 14.20 -9.30 22.49
N GLY A 238 14.39 -9.45 23.79
CA GLY A 238 15.48 -10.21 24.38
C GLY A 238 15.04 -10.78 25.73
N GLY A 239 15.75 -11.81 26.20
CA GLY A 239 15.40 -12.47 27.46
C GLY A 239 14.58 -13.75 27.28
N THR A 240 14.64 -14.60 28.30
CA THR A 240 13.91 -15.87 28.37
C THR A 240 12.61 -15.75 29.18
N GLY A 241 12.36 -14.58 29.79
CA GLY A 241 11.32 -14.36 30.80
C GLY A 241 11.79 -14.57 32.24
N ALA A 242 12.94 -15.22 32.46
CA ALA A 242 13.54 -15.37 33.79
C ALA A 242 14.24 -14.07 34.22
N THR A 243 14.03 -13.64 35.47
CA THR A 243 14.58 -12.38 36.00
C THR A 243 16.05 -12.46 36.42
N ASN A 244 16.59 -13.67 36.55
CA ASN A 244 17.97 -13.91 37.00
C ASN A 244 18.90 -14.39 35.87
N VAL A 245 18.49 -14.25 34.60
CA VAL A 245 19.27 -14.67 33.42
C VAL A 245 19.54 -13.47 32.51
N VAL A 246 20.82 -13.25 32.19
CA VAL A 246 21.24 -12.32 31.13
C VAL A 246 21.06 -13.01 29.78
N PRO A 247 20.38 -12.41 28.79
CA PRO A 247 20.11 -13.07 27.51
C PRO A 247 21.36 -13.27 26.65
N GLY A 248 21.32 -14.30 25.79
CA GLY A 248 22.34 -14.55 24.78
C GLY A 248 22.16 -13.73 23.49
N GLU A 249 20.99 -13.14 23.27
CA GLU A 249 20.73 -12.27 22.12
C GLU A 249 19.60 -11.24 22.39
N VAL A 250 19.55 -10.20 21.56
CA VAL A 250 18.40 -9.31 21.43
C VAL A 250 18.11 -9.10 19.94
N ASP A 251 16.85 -9.32 19.55
CA ASP A 251 16.31 -9.05 18.23
C ASP A 251 15.67 -7.66 18.21
N ILE A 252 16.02 -6.86 17.21
CA ILE A 252 15.48 -5.51 16.97
C ILE A 252 14.95 -5.45 15.54
N LEU A 253 13.68 -5.08 15.38
CA LEU A 253 13.08 -4.77 14.09
C LEU A 253 12.94 -3.25 13.97
N PHE A 254 13.49 -2.66 12.92
CA PHE A 254 13.37 -1.24 12.65
C PHE A 254 13.00 -0.95 11.20
N ASN A 255 12.46 0.24 10.95
CA ASN A 255 12.06 0.69 9.62
C ASN A 255 12.54 2.13 9.38
N PHE A 256 13.00 2.37 8.17
CA PHE A 256 13.16 3.70 7.61
C PHE A 256 11.97 4.06 6.72
N ARG A 257 11.38 5.23 6.95
CA ARG A 257 10.61 5.94 5.93
C ARG A 257 11.49 7.04 5.36
N TYR A 258 12.12 6.78 4.22
CA TYR A 258 13.21 7.60 3.70
C TYR A 258 12.82 8.49 2.52
N SER A 259 13.37 9.70 2.50
CA SER A 259 13.15 10.70 1.45
C SER A 259 14.07 10.47 0.24
N THR A 260 13.90 11.26 -0.82
CA THR A 260 14.83 11.25 -1.97
C THR A 260 16.23 11.81 -1.64
N ALA A 261 16.43 12.41 -0.47
CA ALA A 261 17.75 12.83 0.00
C ALA A 261 18.59 11.65 0.54
N SER A 262 17.99 10.47 0.71
CA SER A 262 18.65 9.22 1.10
C SER A 262 18.42 8.13 0.06
N THR A 263 19.34 7.16 -0.03
CA THR A 263 19.14 5.94 -0.81
C THR A 263 19.07 4.74 0.12
N ALA A 264 18.37 3.68 -0.28
CA ALA A 264 18.34 2.43 0.49
C ALA A 264 19.73 1.80 0.63
N GLU A 265 20.66 2.07 -0.29
CA GLU A 265 22.04 1.59 -0.22
C GLU A 265 22.86 2.35 0.83
N ASN A 266 22.70 3.68 0.94
CA ASN A 266 23.41 4.47 1.94
C ASN A 266 22.88 4.28 3.38
N LEU A 267 21.64 3.82 3.53
CA LEU A 267 21.01 3.56 4.83
C LEU A 267 21.26 2.14 5.37
N LYS A 268 21.79 1.22 4.55
CA LYS A 268 22.14 -0.14 4.95
C LYS A 268 23.53 -0.19 5.56
#